data_AF-A0A941SE62-F1
#
_entry.id   AF-A0A941SE62-F1
#
_cell.length_a   1.000
_cell.length_b   1.000
_cell.length_c   1.000
_cell.angle_alpha   90.00
_cell.angle_beta   90.00
_cell.angle_gamma   90.00
#
_symmetry.space_group_name_H-M   'P 1'
#
loop_
_entity.id
_entity.type
_entity.pdbx_description
1 polymer ?
#
loop_
_entity_poly.entity_id
_entity_poly.type
_entity_poly.pdbx_seq_one_letter_code
_entity_poly.pdbx_strand_id
1 'polypeptide(L)'
;MTFHIFHINEVYSNAAGTVQFIEFKGDADDQDEWAGHTITSTNGVTTNTYTIPTNLPSEATLNKTVLVASQGFADLGIVTPDYIVPNGFLFTGSGTVNFPGMIGGKITYASLPTDGIKSLNPDSSTDINSPTNFAGKTATVPSNIFSGTDGPDNLTGTSGDDYILASGGNDTLDGLGGNDTLGGGLGIDTAIYHSNRANYTVSGTSSGLSVTGAEGNDSLTGIERFQFADKKIAIDLGTGQSAGNTVKLIGAAFDAPTIQAHPDYVGVGLNLFDSGQSMLQVAQLVVGVLGNPSNDAFVDLVYQNVVGSAPSPADHNFYVGLLTGSGGSMTQAQLLEIAANSDINATNINLVGLQQTGVEFI
;
A
#
# COMPACT_ATOMS: atom_id res chain seq x y z
N MET A 1 10.41 13.27 -43.17
CA MET A 1 10.75 13.67 -41.79
C MET A 1 9.56 14.42 -41.28
N THR A 2 8.69 13.72 -40.58
CA THR A 2 7.70 14.34 -39.70
C THR A 2 8.49 15.09 -38.64
N PHE A 3 8.27 16.39 -38.53
CA PHE A 3 8.88 17.21 -37.48
C PHE A 3 7.91 17.21 -36.32
N HIS A 4 8.38 16.84 -35.14
CA HIS A 4 7.61 16.96 -33.92
C HIS A 4 7.95 18.28 -33.24
N ILE A 5 6.96 18.99 -32.71
CA ILE A 5 7.18 20.22 -31.94
C ILE A 5 7.03 19.97 -30.46
N PHE A 6 7.80 19.00 -29.97
CA PHE A 6 8.08 18.82 -28.56
C PHE A 6 9.46 19.37 -28.24
N HIS A 7 9.62 19.89 -27.03
CA HIS A 7 10.93 20.19 -26.45
C HIS A 7 11.13 19.37 -25.17
N ILE A 8 12.39 19.14 -24.80
CA ILE A 8 12.71 18.61 -23.47
C ILE A 8 12.32 19.67 -22.44
N ASN A 9 11.59 19.29 -21.39
CA ASN A 9 11.16 20.18 -20.31
C ASN A 9 12.04 20.01 -19.06
N GLU A 10 12.39 18.78 -18.69
CA GLU A 10 13.32 18.49 -17.60
C GLU A 10 13.99 17.12 -17.75
N VAL A 11 15.18 16.98 -17.18
CA VAL A 11 15.97 15.73 -17.17
C VAL A 11 16.50 15.46 -15.78
N TYR A 12 16.38 14.21 -15.32
CA TYR A 12 16.73 13.81 -13.96
C TYR A 12 17.41 12.44 -13.90
N SER A 13 18.31 12.26 -12.92
CA SER A 13 18.83 10.96 -12.53
C SER A 13 19.19 10.95 -11.05
N ASN A 14 18.86 9.89 -10.31
CA ASN A 14 19.49 9.66 -9.00
C ASN A 14 20.98 9.30 -9.15
N ALA A 15 21.73 9.29 -8.05
CA ALA A 15 23.17 9.01 -8.04
C ALA A 15 23.54 7.62 -8.60
N ALA A 16 22.69 6.62 -8.37
CA ALA A 16 22.89 5.25 -8.86
C ALA A 16 22.55 5.09 -10.36
N GLY A 17 21.89 6.07 -10.99
CA GLY A 17 21.39 5.96 -12.36
C GLY A 17 20.22 4.98 -12.53
N THR A 18 19.62 4.50 -11.43
CA THR A 18 18.51 3.54 -11.46
C THR A 18 17.15 4.21 -11.58
N VAL A 19 17.00 5.42 -11.05
CA VAL A 19 15.79 6.24 -11.16
C VAL A 19 16.14 7.45 -12.03
N GLN A 20 15.62 7.47 -13.26
CA GLN A 20 15.94 8.47 -14.27
C GLN A 20 14.69 8.83 -15.04
N PHE A 21 14.58 10.07 -15.51
CA PHE A 21 13.54 10.44 -16.46
C PHE A 21 13.97 11.58 -17.40
N ILE A 22 13.27 11.63 -18.52
CA ILE A 22 13.23 12.75 -19.46
C ILE A 22 11.75 13.11 -19.60
N GLU A 23 11.41 14.36 -19.31
CA GLU A 23 10.09 14.89 -19.61
C GLU A 23 10.16 15.72 -20.89
N PHE A 24 9.24 15.48 -21.82
CA PHE A 24 9.04 16.31 -23.00
C PHE A 24 7.72 17.09 -22.86
N LYS A 25 7.64 18.29 -23.44
CA LYS A 25 6.43 19.13 -23.48
C LYS A 25 6.04 19.44 -24.92
N GLY A 26 4.76 19.27 -25.25
CA GLY A 26 4.22 19.51 -26.58
C GLY A 26 3.83 20.97 -26.81
N ASP A 27 4.29 21.54 -27.93
CA ASP A 27 4.03 22.93 -28.32
C ASP A 27 2.90 23.10 -29.35
N ALA A 28 2.34 21.99 -29.87
CA ALA A 28 1.07 21.96 -30.59
C ALA A 28 0.42 20.58 -30.57
N ASP A 29 -0.79 20.53 -31.12
CA ASP A 29 -1.54 19.31 -31.41
C ASP A 29 -1.00 18.59 -32.67
N ASP A 30 -1.52 17.38 -32.90
CA ASP A 30 -1.22 16.48 -34.01
C ASP A 30 0.25 16.02 -34.05
N GLN A 31 0.85 15.79 -32.87
CA GLN A 31 2.26 15.40 -32.71
C GLN A 31 2.44 13.99 -32.12
N ASP A 32 1.47 13.09 -32.29
CA ASP A 32 1.38 11.78 -31.62
C ASP A 32 2.21 10.65 -32.27
N GLU A 33 2.66 10.82 -33.52
CA GLU A 33 3.35 9.81 -34.33
C GLU A 33 4.80 9.47 -33.87
N TRP A 34 4.99 9.07 -32.62
CA TRP A 34 6.30 8.80 -32.05
C TRP A 34 6.87 7.41 -32.38
N ALA A 35 6.04 6.43 -32.76
CA ALA A 35 6.48 5.06 -33.00
C ALA A 35 7.63 4.98 -34.01
N GLY A 36 8.65 4.19 -33.70
CA GLY A 36 9.83 3.99 -34.55
C GLY A 36 10.89 5.09 -34.45
N HIS A 37 10.60 6.24 -33.82
CA HIS A 37 11.62 7.24 -33.50
C HIS A 37 12.54 6.76 -32.38
N THR A 38 13.74 7.35 -32.29
CA THR A 38 14.75 6.93 -31.32
C THR A 38 15.16 8.06 -30.40
N ILE A 39 15.21 7.77 -29.11
CA ILE A 39 15.84 8.62 -28.10
C ILE A 39 17.27 8.14 -27.95
N THR A 40 18.20 9.09 -27.94
CA THR A 40 19.62 8.81 -27.73
C THR A 40 20.14 9.56 -26.52
N SER A 41 21.02 8.92 -25.75
CA SER A 41 21.77 9.50 -24.65
C SER A 41 23.25 9.14 -24.86
N THR A 42 24.14 10.13 -24.93
CA THR A 42 25.57 9.89 -25.19
C THR A 42 26.46 10.72 -24.27
N ASN A 43 27.57 10.14 -23.80
CA ASN A 43 28.64 10.86 -23.10
C ASN A 43 29.81 11.24 -24.04
N GLY A 44 29.63 11.08 -25.35
CA GLY A 44 30.66 11.30 -26.38
C GLY A 44 31.53 10.07 -26.68
N VAL A 45 31.44 9.02 -25.87
CA VAL A 45 32.16 7.74 -26.07
C VAL A 45 31.17 6.59 -26.28
N THR A 46 30.17 6.50 -25.41
CA THR A 46 29.11 5.51 -25.44
C THR A 46 27.79 6.20 -25.76
N THR A 47 26.94 5.54 -26.53
CA THR A 47 25.59 6.01 -26.85
C THR A 47 24.58 4.93 -26.50
N ASN A 48 23.67 5.25 -25.60
CA ASN A 48 22.47 4.49 -25.31
C ASN A 48 21.36 4.93 -26.26
N THR A 49 20.62 3.97 -26.82
CA THR A 49 19.54 4.23 -27.78
C THR A 49 18.29 3.47 -27.37
N TYR A 50 17.14 4.12 -27.44
CA TYR A 50 15.84 3.53 -27.19
C TYR A 50 14.89 3.85 -28.35
N THR A 51 14.25 2.83 -28.92
CA THR A 51 13.26 3.00 -29.99
C THR A 51 11.86 2.99 -29.41
N ILE A 52 11.08 4.04 -29.70
CA ILE A 52 9.71 4.17 -29.23
C ILE A 52 8.83 3.09 -29.88
N PRO A 53 8.14 2.24 -29.09
CA PRO A 53 7.40 1.10 -29.65
C PRO A 53 6.03 1.48 -30.22
N THR A 54 5.41 2.55 -29.72
CA THR A 54 4.01 2.90 -29.97
C THR A 54 3.82 4.42 -30.01
N ASN A 55 2.82 4.90 -30.75
CA ASN A 55 2.45 6.32 -30.79
C ASN A 55 1.87 6.77 -29.44
N LEU A 56 1.83 8.09 -29.23
CA LEU A 56 1.12 8.68 -28.11
C LEU A 56 -0.40 8.35 -28.22
N PRO A 57 -1.13 8.32 -27.09
CA PRO A 57 -2.51 7.83 -27.08
C PRO A 57 -3.53 8.82 -27.66
N SER A 58 -3.13 10.04 -28.03
CA SER A 58 -4.02 11.08 -28.57
C SER A 58 -3.26 12.12 -29.40
N GLU A 59 -3.88 12.60 -30.47
CA GLU A 59 -3.44 13.74 -31.29
C GLU A 59 -3.49 15.07 -30.53
N ALA A 60 -4.22 15.18 -29.40
CA ALA A 60 -4.29 16.39 -28.58
C ALA A 60 -3.03 16.56 -27.72
N THR A 61 -1.92 16.94 -28.35
CA THR A 61 -0.58 17.01 -27.76
C THR A 61 -0.17 18.40 -27.26
N LEU A 62 -0.90 19.47 -27.58
CA LEU A 62 -0.57 20.82 -27.12
C LEU A 62 -0.63 20.90 -25.58
N ASN A 63 0.45 21.41 -24.98
CA ASN A 63 0.63 21.49 -23.52
C ASN A 63 0.60 20.15 -22.79
N LYS A 64 0.62 19.01 -23.48
CA LYS A 64 0.80 17.69 -22.86
C LYS A 64 2.27 17.42 -22.59
N THR A 65 2.53 16.64 -21.56
CA THR A 65 3.86 16.12 -21.26
C THR A 65 3.97 14.67 -21.73
N VAL A 66 5.19 14.21 -21.98
CA VAL A 66 5.49 12.80 -22.22
C VAL A 66 6.63 12.40 -21.30
N LEU A 67 6.39 11.41 -20.45
CA LEU A 67 7.34 10.92 -19.48
C LEU A 67 8.04 9.66 -19.99
N VAL A 68 9.33 9.78 -20.27
CA VAL A 68 10.22 8.66 -20.57
C VAL A 68 11.08 8.41 -19.35
N ALA A 69 10.92 7.26 -18.68
CA ALA A 69 11.62 7.02 -17.41
C ALA A 69 12.24 5.62 -17.34
N SER A 70 13.21 5.43 -16.44
CA SER A 70 13.86 4.14 -16.23
C SER A 70 12.93 3.12 -15.57
N GLN A 71 13.28 1.82 -15.65
CA GLN A 71 12.55 0.78 -14.92
C GLN A 71 12.49 1.07 -13.41
N GLY A 72 13.62 1.48 -12.81
CA GLY A 72 13.65 1.82 -11.39
C GLY A 72 12.76 3.02 -11.02
N PHE A 73 12.51 3.96 -11.95
CA PHE A 73 11.49 4.99 -11.75
C PHE A 73 10.07 4.41 -11.80
N ALA A 74 9.79 3.52 -12.76
CA ALA A 74 8.47 2.88 -12.87
C ALA A 74 8.14 2.06 -11.62
N ASP A 75 9.13 1.40 -11.03
CA ASP A 75 8.99 0.61 -9.80
C ASP A 75 8.64 1.46 -8.56
N LEU A 76 8.91 2.78 -8.59
CA LEU A 76 8.43 3.69 -7.56
C LEU A 76 6.92 3.91 -7.59
N GLY A 77 6.19 3.53 -8.64
CA GLY A 77 4.72 3.67 -8.67
C GLY A 77 4.15 5.10 -8.55
N ILE A 78 4.99 6.13 -8.36
CA ILE A 78 4.58 7.52 -8.16
C ILE A 78 3.87 8.09 -9.39
N VAL A 79 4.41 7.83 -10.59
CA VAL A 79 3.83 8.17 -11.89
C VAL A 79 4.15 7.03 -12.85
N THR A 80 3.15 6.54 -13.58
CA THR A 80 3.38 5.53 -14.63
C THR A 80 4.02 6.21 -15.84
N PRO A 81 5.24 5.82 -16.26
CA PRO A 81 5.88 6.40 -17.44
C PRO A 81 5.10 6.07 -18.71
N ASP A 82 5.11 6.98 -19.68
CA ASP A 82 4.55 6.72 -21.01
C ASP A 82 5.44 5.73 -21.79
N TYR A 83 6.76 5.82 -21.58
CA TYR A 83 7.74 4.88 -22.11
C TYR A 83 8.80 4.54 -21.07
N ILE A 84 9.22 3.26 -21.05
CA ILE A 84 10.22 2.76 -20.10
C ILE A 84 11.55 2.48 -20.82
N VAL A 85 12.62 3.12 -20.34
CA VAL A 85 14.00 2.89 -20.76
C VAL A 85 14.77 2.02 -19.75
N PRO A 86 15.88 1.37 -20.13
CA PRO A 86 16.73 0.66 -19.16
C PRO A 86 17.30 1.58 -18.07
N ASN A 87 17.58 1.04 -16.90
CA ASN A 87 18.36 1.74 -15.87
C ASN A 87 19.75 2.11 -16.42
N GLY A 88 20.25 3.30 -16.08
CA GLY A 88 21.51 3.84 -16.60
C GLY A 88 21.44 4.36 -18.04
N PHE A 89 20.23 4.58 -18.58
CA PHE A 89 20.04 5.18 -19.90
C PHE A 89 20.66 6.58 -19.99
N LEU A 90 20.44 7.42 -18.97
CA LEU A 90 21.08 8.73 -18.85
C LEU A 90 22.45 8.60 -18.18
N PHE A 91 23.41 9.38 -18.66
CA PHE A 91 24.70 9.53 -17.98
C PHE A 91 24.59 10.60 -16.90
N THR A 92 25.03 10.31 -15.68
CA THR A 92 24.99 11.27 -14.56
C THR A 92 26.05 12.36 -14.68
N GLY A 93 27.19 12.05 -15.31
CA GLY A 93 28.22 13.03 -15.68
C GLY A 93 27.86 13.82 -16.94
N SER A 94 28.86 14.17 -17.75
CA SER A 94 28.60 14.90 -19.00
C SER A 94 27.81 14.04 -19.98
N GLY A 95 26.74 14.59 -20.54
CA GLY A 95 25.84 13.85 -21.42
C GLY A 95 25.12 14.74 -22.41
N THR A 96 24.57 14.10 -23.43
CA THR A 96 23.65 14.71 -24.39
C THR A 96 22.49 13.77 -24.62
N VAL A 97 21.29 14.25 -24.33
CA VAL A 97 20.04 13.59 -24.70
C VAL A 97 19.55 14.22 -25.99
N ASN A 98 19.08 13.40 -26.92
CA ASN A 98 18.59 13.85 -28.21
C ASN A 98 17.46 12.95 -28.73
N PHE A 99 16.32 13.56 -28.99
CA PHE A 99 15.22 13.03 -29.79
C PHE A 99 15.26 13.72 -31.17
N PRO A 100 15.75 13.05 -32.23
CA PRO A 100 15.88 13.66 -33.55
C PRO A 100 14.54 14.11 -34.14
N GLY A 101 14.55 15.24 -34.86
CA GLY A 101 13.34 15.76 -35.52
C GLY A 101 12.44 16.61 -34.62
N MET A 102 12.87 16.89 -33.38
CA MET A 102 12.19 17.75 -32.42
C MET A 102 12.87 19.11 -32.24
N ILE A 103 12.09 20.21 -32.26
CA ILE A 103 12.60 21.55 -31.92
C ILE A 103 12.81 21.61 -30.40
N GLY A 104 14.07 21.70 -29.95
CA GLY A 104 14.37 21.64 -28.51
C GLY A 104 14.38 20.22 -27.94
N GLY A 105 14.33 19.18 -28.80
CA GLY A 105 14.48 17.78 -28.40
C GLY A 105 15.91 17.37 -28.03
N LYS A 106 16.83 18.33 -27.88
CA LYS A 106 18.23 18.09 -27.56
C LYS A 106 18.65 18.95 -26.37
N ILE A 107 19.28 18.31 -25.38
CA ILE A 107 19.93 18.97 -24.24
C ILE A 107 21.32 18.38 -24.05
N THR A 108 22.30 19.24 -23.81
CA THR A 108 23.67 18.87 -23.44
C THR A 108 23.98 19.44 -22.07
N TYR A 109 24.54 18.61 -21.19
CA TYR A 109 24.82 18.97 -19.80
C TYR A 109 26.19 18.48 -19.35
N ALA A 110 26.78 19.18 -18.38
CA ALA A 110 28.04 18.79 -17.75
C ALA A 110 27.86 17.72 -16.67
N SER A 111 26.71 17.74 -15.99
CA SER A 111 26.27 16.77 -15.00
C SER A 111 24.77 16.90 -14.80
N LEU A 112 24.08 15.81 -14.46
CA LEU A 112 22.73 15.86 -13.93
C LEU A 112 22.77 16.08 -12.41
N PRO A 113 21.78 16.76 -11.81
CA PRO A 113 21.61 16.72 -10.37
C PRO A 113 21.28 15.28 -9.96
N THR A 114 21.98 14.78 -8.94
CA THR A 114 21.86 13.42 -8.43
C THR A 114 21.43 13.39 -6.97
N ASP A 115 20.92 14.50 -6.46
CA ASP A 115 20.56 14.71 -5.07
C ASP A 115 19.21 14.09 -4.68
N GLY A 116 18.55 13.40 -5.61
CA GLY A 116 17.24 12.83 -5.38
C GLY A 116 16.09 13.82 -5.59
N ILE A 117 16.38 15.12 -5.70
CA ILE A 117 15.40 16.19 -5.50
C ILE A 117 15.26 17.05 -6.75
N LYS A 118 16.36 17.43 -7.39
CA LYS A 118 16.33 18.41 -8.47
C LYS A 118 16.49 17.80 -9.84
N SER A 119 15.77 18.31 -10.82
CA SER A 119 16.00 18.04 -12.24
C SER A 119 16.75 19.20 -12.89
N LEU A 120 17.22 18.96 -14.12
CA LEU A 120 17.88 19.95 -14.96
C LEU A 120 16.90 20.44 -16.03
N ASN A 121 16.70 21.75 -16.08
CA ASN A 121 15.94 22.42 -17.12
C ASN A 121 16.80 22.66 -18.39
N PRO A 122 16.19 22.87 -19.57
CA PRO A 122 16.91 23.15 -20.82
C PRO A 122 17.85 24.35 -20.78
N ASP A 123 17.55 25.34 -19.93
CA ASP A 123 18.37 26.53 -19.71
C ASP A 123 19.53 26.30 -18.72
N SER A 124 19.74 25.04 -18.31
CA SER A 124 20.72 24.59 -17.31
C SER A 124 20.45 25.03 -15.87
N SER A 125 19.31 25.66 -15.59
CA SER A 125 18.84 25.85 -14.21
C SER A 125 18.35 24.52 -13.62
N THR A 126 18.20 24.48 -12.30
CA THR A 126 17.70 23.30 -11.58
C THR A 126 16.54 23.67 -10.69
N ASP A 127 15.46 22.90 -10.77
CA ASP A 127 14.27 23.02 -9.92
C ASP A 127 13.92 21.67 -9.30
N ILE A 128 12.97 21.66 -8.36
CA ILE A 128 12.42 20.40 -7.83
C ILE A 128 11.84 19.61 -9.01
N ASN A 129 12.24 18.35 -9.10
CA ASN A 129 11.83 17.47 -10.18
C ASN A 129 10.29 17.25 -10.13
N SER A 130 9.62 17.35 -11.27
CA SER A 130 8.15 17.33 -11.37
C SER A 130 7.60 16.42 -12.48
N PRO A 131 8.10 15.18 -12.62
CA PRO A 131 7.76 14.30 -13.73
C PRO A 131 6.26 14.13 -13.90
N THR A 132 5.76 14.42 -15.10
CA THR A 132 4.35 14.37 -15.47
C THR A 132 4.15 13.52 -16.72
N ASN A 133 3.31 12.48 -16.64
CA ASN A 133 3.00 11.65 -17.80
C ASN A 133 1.93 12.26 -18.71
N PHE A 134 1.66 11.65 -19.87
CA PHE A 134 0.68 12.14 -20.85
C PHE A 134 -0.75 12.23 -20.31
N ALA A 135 -1.10 11.38 -19.34
CA ALA A 135 -2.37 11.44 -18.63
C ALA A 135 -2.48 12.65 -17.68
N GLY A 136 -1.39 13.39 -17.45
CA GLY A 136 -1.32 14.54 -16.56
C GLY A 136 -1.09 14.21 -15.09
N LYS A 137 -0.69 12.97 -14.76
CA LYS A 137 -0.31 12.61 -13.40
C LYS A 137 1.11 13.12 -13.15
N THR A 138 1.27 13.95 -12.12
CA THR A 138 2.54 14.55 -11.69
C THR A 138 2.92 14.06 -10.28
N ALA A 139 4.23 13.95 -10.01
CA ALA A 139 4.78 13.70 -8.68
C ALA A 139 6.20 14.28 -8.60
N THR A 140 6.87 14.10 -7.46
CA THR A 140 8.30 14.39 -7.28
C THR A 140 9.01 13.09 -6.93
N VAL A 141 10.17 12.85 -7.54
CA VAL A 141 11.05 11.73 -7.17
C VAL A 141 11.50 11.93 -5.72
N PRO A 142 11.33 10.92 -4.86
CA PRO A 142 11.74 10.98 -3.46
C PRO A 142 13.25 11.14 -3.32
N SER A 143 13.66 11.93 -2.32
CA SER A 143 15.07 12.20 -2.04
C SER A 143 15.81 11.00 -1.47
N ASN A 144 15.12 10.18 -0.68
CA ASN A 144 15.64 8.97 -0.08
C ASN A 144 14.72 7.80 -0.42
N ILE A 145 15.28 6.75 -1.02
CA ILE A 145 14.55 5.54 -1.38
C ILE A 145 15.15 4.39 -0.57
N PHE A 146 14.30 3.73 0.21
CA PHE A 146 14.64 2.54 0.99
C PHE A 146 13.87 1.35 0.41
N SER A 147 14.58 0.27 0.13
CA SER A 147 13.98 -0.95 -0.41
C SER A 147 14.35 -2.15 0.45
N GLY A 148 13.34 -2.93 0.81
CA GLY A 148 13.47 -4.21 1.49
C GLY A 148 13.72 -5.36 0.52
N THR A 149 13.40 -6.56 0.98
CA THR A 149 13.62 -7.85 0.34
C THR A 149 12.32 -8.65 0.29
N ASP A 150 12.36 -9.92 -0.13
CA ASP A 150 11.20 -10.82 -0.02
C ASP A 150 11.10 -11.50 1.36
N GLY A 151 11.90 -11.06 2.34
CA GLY A 151 11.87 -11.55 3.71
C GLY A 151 11.72 -10.40 4.72
N PRO A 152 11.57 -10.72 6.03
CA PRO A 152 11.28 -9.70 7.05
C PRO A 152 12.41 -8.67 7.20
N ASP A 153 12.05 -7.40 7.05
CA ASP A 153 12.95 -6.25 7.11
C ASP A 153 12.55 -5.24 8.20
N ASN A 154 13.55 -4.50 8.69
CA ASN A 154 13.35 -3.31 9.52
C ASN A 154 13.89 -2.11 8.75
N LEU A 155 13.00 -1.30 8.19
CA LEU A 155 13.35 -0.16 7.35
C LEU A 155 13.08 1.13 8.11
N THR A 156 14.13 1.91 8.33
CA THR A 156 14.06 3.23 8.97
C THR A 156 14.52 4.29 8.00
N GLY A 157 13.68 5.31 7.80
CA GLY A 157 13.92 6.49 7.00
C GLY A 157 14.83 7.52 7.68
N THR A 158 14.54 8.78 7.41
CA THR A 158 15.28 9.97 7.80
C THR A 158 14.32 11.02 8.35
N SER A 159 14.79 12.23 8.61
CA SER A 159 13.91 13.32 9.08
C SER A 159 13.30 14.16 7.94
N GLY A 160 13.33 13.68 6.69
CA GLY A 160 12.68 14.32 5.56
C GLY A 160 12.01 13.28 4.66
N ASP A 161 11.26 13.76 3.66
CA ASP A 161 10.39 12.94 2.81
C ASP A 161 11.10 11.71 2.19
N ASP A 162 10.71 10.52 2.66
CA ASP A 162 11.26 9.24 2.28
C ASP A 162 10.26 8.39 1.49
N TYR A 163 10.81 7.44 0.72
CA TYR A 163 10.04 6.44 0.00
C TYR A 163 10.54 5.05 0.36
N ILE A 164 9.76 4.34 1.18
CA ILE A 164 10.12 3.06 1.77
C ILE A 164 9.23 1.97 1.16
N LEU A 165 9.82 1.01 0.46
CA LEU A 165 9.13 -0.18 -0.07
C LEU A 165 9.73 -1.44 0.52
N ALA A 166 8.98 -2.19 1.31
CA ALA A 166 9.49 -3.37 1.99
C ALA A 166 9.41 -4.66 1.16
N SER A 167 8.58 -4.68 0.11
CA SER A 167 8.41 -5.79 -0.83
C SER A 167 7.60 -6.97 -0.27
N GLY A 168 8.23 -7.97 0.34
CA GLY A 168 7.50 -9.10 0.89
C GLY A 168 8.14 -9.58 2.18
N GLY A 169 7.36 -10.19 3.07
CA GLY A 169 7.81 -10.45 4.43
C GLY A 169 6.85 -9.81 5.43
N ASN A 170 7.17 -9.93 6.72
CA ASN A 170 6.44 -9.20 7.74
C ASN A 170 7.35 -8.09 8.22
N ASP A 171 7.14 -6.90 7.69
CA ASP A 171 8.12 -5.83 7.75
C ASP A 171 7.76 -4.79 8.81
N THR A 172 8.77 -4.10 9.29
CA THR A 172 8.62 -2.94 10.20
C THR A 172 9.16 -1.71 9.51
N LEU A 173 8.27 -0.73 9.27
CA LEU A 173 8.56 0.48 8.53
C LEU A 173 8.44 1.69 9.47
N ASP A 174 9.49 2.50 9.49
CA ASP A 174 9.59 3.71 10.29
C ASP A 174 10.06 4.87 9.41
N GLY A 175 9.13 5.73 8.97
CA GLY A 175 9.45 6.92 8.16
C GLY A 175 10.17 8.01 8.95
N LEU A 176 10.11 7.97 10.29
CA LEU A 176 10.56 9.01 11.20
C LEU A 176 9.85 10.35 10.99
N GLY A 177 10.36 11.26 10.17
CA GLY A 177 9.70 12.56 9.97
C GLY A 177 9.86 13.06 8.56
N GLY A 178 8.92 13.90 8.11
CA GLY A 178 8.77 14.18 6.69
C GLY A 178 7.39 13.73 6.21
N ASN A 179 7.08 13.96 4.94
CA ASN A 179 5.90 13.38 4.31
C ASN A 179 6.32 12.12 3.57
N ASP A 180 6.12 10.96 4.18
CA ASP A 180 6.70 9.72 3.67
C ASP A 180 5.72 8.94 2.81
N THR A 181 6.27 8.09 1.94
CA THR A 181 5.48 7.03 1.29
C THR A 181 5.97 5.68 1.77
N LEU A 182 5.09 4.92 2.43
CA LEU A 182 5.42 3.62 3.02
C LEU A 182 4.60 2.52 2.34
N GLY A 183 5.28 1.57 1.69
CA GLY A 183 4.68 0.37 1.14
C GLY A 183 5.18 -0.87 1.86
N GLY A 184 4.33 -1.55 2.64
CA GLY A 184 4.68 -2.81 3.28
C GLY A 184 4.82 -3.93 2.24
N GLY A 185 3.78 -4.12 1.44
CA GLY A 185 3.81 -5.06 0.32
C GLY A 185 3.08 -6.35 0.66
N LEU A 186 3.74 -7.51 0.52
CA LEU A 186 3.13 -8.82 0.82
C LEU A 186 3.51 -9.29 2.23
N GLY A 187 2.53 -9.43 3.11
CA GLY A 187 2.69 -10.06 4.40
C GLY A 187 1.91 -9.30 5.46
N ILE A 188 2.45 -9.23 6.68
CA ILE A 188 1.85 -8.47 7.79
C ILE A 188 2.83 -7.40 8.21
N ASP A 189 2.55 -6.18 7.75
CA ASP A 189 3.48 -5.08 7.86
C ASP A 189 3.04 -4.08 8.93
N THR A 190 4.03 -3.55 9.63
CA THR A 190 3.85 -2.63 10.76
C THR A 190 4.45 -1.27 10.44
N ALA A 191 3.62 -0.23 10.45
CA ALA A 191 4.09 1.17 10.43
C ALA A 191 4.26 1.71 11.87
N ILE A 192 5.42 2.28 12.16
CA ILE A 192 5.77 2.87 13.46
C ILE A 192 5.51 4.37 13.46
N TYR A 193 4.95 4.86 14.58
CA TYR A 193 4.73 6.26 14.89
C TYR A 193 5.13 6.55 16.34
N HIS A 194 6.00 7.52 16.61
CA HIS A 194 6.63 7.66 17.94
C HIS A 194 5.85 8.50 18.93
N SER A 195 4.71 9.06 18.53
CA SER A 195 3.77 9.72 19.44
C SER A 195 2.56 8.85 19.75
N ASN A 196 1.75 9.26 20.73
CA ASN A 196 0.51 8.57 21.05
C ASN A 196 -0.47 8.60 19.88
N ARG A 197 -1.29 7.56 19.73
CA ARG A 197 -2.32 7.45 18.68
C ARG A 197 -3.20 8.69 18.55
N ALA A 198 -3.52 9.35 19.66
CA ALA A 198 -4.36 10.54 19.69
C ALA A 198 -3.76 11.76 18.96
N ASN A 199 -2.45 11.75 18.70
CA ASN A 199 -1.75 12.82 17.98
C ASN A 199 -1.75 12.64 16.46
N TYR A 200 -2.36 11.55 15.96
CA TYR A 200 -2.43 11.24 14.54
C TYR A 200 -3.87 11.12 14.05
N THR A 201 -4.10 11.62 12.85
CA THR A 201 -5.31 11.35 12.06
C THR A 201 -4.96 10.28 11.04
N VAL A 202 -5.63 9.13 11.13
CA VAL A 202 -5.52 8.05 10.14
C VAL A 202 -6.80 8.07 9.31
N SER A 203 -6.65 8.09 7.98
CA SER A 203 -7.76 8.11 7.03
C SER A 203 -7.50 7.18 5.85
N GLY A 204 -8.55 6.71 5.18
CA GLY A 204 -8.45 5.79 4.05
C GLY A 204 -8.79 4.35 4.40
N THR A 205 -8.32 3.41 3.57
CA THR A 205 -8.50 1.96 3.72
C THR A 205 -7.15 1.27 3.63
N SER A 206 -7.03 -0.01 3.99
CA SER A 206 -5.74 -0.74 3.93
C SER A 206 -5.04 -0.73 2.56
N SER A 207 -5.79 -0.50 1.48
CA SER A 207 -5.25 -0.33 0.12
C SER A 207 -4.61 1.05 -0.16
N GLY A 208 -4.77 2.00 0.76
CA GLY A 208 -4.33 3.38 0.63
C GLY A 208 -4.77 4.21 1.83
N LEU A 209 -3.83 4.45 2.74
CA LEU A 209 -4.01 5.22 3.97
C LEU A 209 -3.25 6.54 3.87
N SER A 210 -3.77 7.55 4.56
CA SER A 210 -3.02 8.75 4.89
C SER A 210 -2.97 8.93 6.39
N VAL A 211 -1.76 9.16 6.91
CA VAL A 211 -1.52 9.41 8.33
C VAL A 211 -0.92 10.81 8.48
N THR A 212 -1.66 11.69 9.15
CA THR A 212 -1.19 13.06 9.43
C THR A 212 -0.98 13.23 10.93
N GLY A 213 0.18 13.76 11.34
CA GLY A 213 0.46 14.03 12.74
C GLY A 213 1.76 14.80 12.98
N ALA A 214 2.41 14.52 14.11
CA ALA A 214 3.62 15.23 14.55
C ALA A 214 4.85 14.94 13.67
N GLU A 215 4.84 13.82 12.97
CA GLU A 215 5.94 13.34 12.13
C GLU A 215 5.79 13.77 10.66
N GLY A 216 4.59 14.19 10.24
CA GLY A 216 4.32 14.72 8.90
C GLY A 216 3.03 14.17 8.32
N ASN A 217 2.93 14.12 6.99
CA ASN A 217 1.78 13.59 6.25
C ASN A 217 2.21 12.41 5.37
N ASP A 218 1.95 11.21 5.84
CA ASP A 218 2.40 10.00 5.16
C ASP A 218 1.30 9.43 4.28
N SER A 219 1.72 8.76 3.22
CA SER A 219 0.90 7.93 2.34
C SER A 219 1.32 6.48 2.49
N LEU A 220 0.41 5.59 2.91
CA LEU A 220 0.75 4.20 3.19
C LEU A 220 -0.09 3.23 2.37
N THR A 221 0.50 2.11 1.97
CA THR A 221 -0.18 1.01 1.27
C THR A 221 0.32 -0.33 1.78
N GLY A 222 -0.56 -1.33 1.87
CA GLY A 222 -0.18 -2.68 2.32
C GLY A 222 0.37 -2.65 3.75
N ILE A 223 -0.38 -2.02 4.66
CA ILE A 223 -0.06 -1.97 6.08
C ILE A 223 -1.23 -2.56 6.83
N GLU A 224 -0.97 -3.53 7.70
CA GLU A 224 -1.97 -4.24 8.48
C GLU A 224 -1.94 -3.81 9.96
N ARG A 225 -0.81 -3.27 10.42
CA ARG A 225 -0.57 -2.91 11.82
C ARG A 225 0.01 -1.51 11.94
N PHE A 226 -0.43 -0.79 12.95
CA PHE A 226 0.23 0.42 13.44
C PHE A 226 0.79 0.18 14.84
N GLN A 227 1.99 0.69 15.08
CA GLN A 227 2.58 0.78 16.40
C GLN A 227 2.74 2.26 16.77
N PHE A 228 1.94 2.72 17.72
CA PHE A 228 2.09 4.03 18.36
C PHE A 228 2.83 3.89 19.69
N ALA A 229 3.23 5.02 20.28
CA ALA A 229 3.91 5.01 21.58
C ALA A 229 3.06 4.44 22.72
N ASP A 230 1.73 4.57 22.65
CA ASP A 230 0.80 4.16 23.69
C ASP A 230 0.07 2.83 23.41
N LYS A 231 -0.01 2.39 22.14
CA LYS A 231 -0.76 1.19 21.75
C LYS A 231 -0.41 0.68 20.36
N LYS A 232 -0.79 -0.56 20.08
CA LYS A 232 -0.81 -1.12 18.72
C LYS A 232 -2.24 -1.25 18.20
N ILE A 233 -2.42 -1.06 16.90
CA ILE A 233 -3.72 -1.14 16.24
C ILE A 233 -3.61 -2.05 15.01
N ALA A 234 -4.52 -3.00 14.88
CA ALA A 234 -4.69 -3.80 13.68
C ALA A 234 -5.83 -3.24 12.82
N ILE A 235 -5.63 -3.19 11.50
CA ILE A 235 -6.56 -2.56 10.55
C ILE A 235 -7.05 -3.47 9.41
N ASP A 236 -6.57 -4.71 9.36
CA ASP A 236 -6.99 -5.77 8.43
C ASP A 236 -8.32 -6.41 8.89
N LEU A 237 -9.38 -5.59 8.90
CA LEU A 237 -10.73 -5.98 9.36
C LEU A 237 -11.68 -6.40 8.22
N GLY A 238 -11.16 -6.56 7.01
CA GLY A 238 -11.89 -7.07 5.86
C GLY A 238 -12.27 -8.54 5.98
N THR A 239 -13.08 -9.02 5.04
CA THR A 239 -13.51 -10.42 5.01
C THR A 239 -12.31 -11.35 4.87
N GLY A 240 -12.15 -12.27 5.83
CA GLY A 240 -11.07 -13.27 5.83
C GLY A 240 -9.74 -12.76 6.38
N GLN A 241 -9.61 -11.48 6.71
CA GLN A 241 -8.41 -10.91 7.31
C GLN A 241 -8.33 -11.16 8.81
N SER A 242 -7.12 -11.12 9.38
CA SER A 242 -6.82 -11.63 10.73
C SER A 242 -7.56 -10.86 11.82
N ALA A 243 -7.50 -9.53 11.83
CA ALA A 243 -8.24 -8.74 12.81
C ALA A 243 -9.76 -8.91 12.65
N GLY A 244 -10.25 -8.95 11.41
CA GLY A 244 -11.66 -9.19 11.11
C GLY A 244 -12.17 -10.52 11.68
N ASN A 245 -11.43 -11.61 11.47
CA ASN A 245 -11.78 -12.92 12.01
C ASN A 245 -11.68 -12.96 13.54
N THR A 246 -10.67 -12.28 14.10
CA THR A 246 -10.45 -12.15 15.55
C THR A 246 -11.64 -11.50 16.24
N VAL A 247 -12.03 -10.30 15.82
CA VAL A 247 -13.12 -9.56 16.49
C VAL A 247 -14.47 -10.26 16.35
N LYS A 248 -14.70 -10.95 15.22
CA LYS A 248 -15.90 -11.76 15.00
C LYS A 248 -15.99 -12.93 15.98
N LEU A 249 -14.90 -13.67 16.17
CA LEU A 249 -14.86 -14.77 17.14
C LEU A 249 -15.02 -14.27 18.57
N ILE A 250 -14.31 -13.19 18.94
CA ILE A 250 -14.43 -12.61 20.28
C ILE A 250 -15.89 -12.18 20.55
N GLY A 251 -16.50 -11.47 19.60
CA GLY A 251 -17.88 -11.01 19.70
C GLY A 251 -18.90 -12.13 19.86
N ALA A 252 -18.74 -13.24 19.13
CA ALA A 252 -19.66 -14.37 19.21
C ALA A 252 -19.42 -15.25 20.45
N ALA A 253 -18.17 -15.44 20.87
CA ALA A 253 -17.82 -16.36 21.94
C ALA A 253 -17.90 -15.73 23.34
N PHE A 254 -17.56 -14.45 23.48
CA PHE A 254 -17.48 -13.76 24.77
C PHE A 254 -18.52 -12.66 24.87
N ASP A 255 -18.39 -11.61 24.06
CA ASP A 255 -19.35 -10.53 23.76
C ASP A 255 -18.63 -9.39 23.00
N ALA A 256 -19.39 -8.39 22.53
CA ALA A 256 -18.82 -7.23 21.85
C ALA A 256 -17.92 -6.35 22.75
N PRO A 257 -18.27 -6.03 24.02
CA PRO A 257 -17.40 -5.26 24.92
C PRO A 257 -16.02 -5.90 25.18
N THR A 258 -15.92 -7.23 25.15
CA THR A 258 -14.65 -7.96 25.35
C THR A 258 -13.58 -7.51 24.35
N ILE A 259 -13.95 -7.14 23.11
CA ILE A 259 -13.00 -6.68 22.08
C ILE A 259 -12.16 -5.50 22.57
N GLN A 260 -12.78 -4.55 23.28
CA GLN A 260 -12.09 -3.36 23.80
C GLN A 260 -11.50 -3.58 25.19
N ALA A 261 -12.17 -4.37 26.03
CA ALA A 261 -11.72 -4.64 27.39
C ALA A 261 -10.49 -5.55 27.47
N HIS A 262 -10.27 -6.39 26.44
CA HIS A 262 -9.24 -7.41 26.39
C HIS A 262 -8.40 -7.35 25.09
N PRO A 263 -7.56 -6.31 24.91
CA PRO A 263 -6.64 -6.24 23.78
C PRO A 263 -5.63 -7.40 23.75
N ASP A 264 -5.41 -8.09 24.88
CA ASP A 264 -4.65 -9.34 24.96
C ASP A 264 -5.35 -10.48 24.20
N TYR A 265 -6.67 -10.56 24.25
CA TYR A 265 -7.42 -11.58 23.49
C TYR A 265 -7.36 -11.28 21.99
N VAL A 266 -7.40 -9.99 21.63
CA VAL A 266 -7.18 -9.55 20.24
C VAL A 266 -5.79 -9.98 19.79
N GLY A 267 -4.75 -9.71 20.58
CA GLY A 267 -3.37 -10.12 20.28
C GLY A 267 -3.22 -11.63 20.09
N VAL A 268 -3.85 -12.46 20.94
CA VAL A 268 -3.87 -13.92 20.77
C VAL A 268 -4.55 -14.32 19.46
N GLY A 269 -5.71 -13.74 19.15
CA GLY A 269 -6.44 -14.01 17.91
C GLY A 269 -5.62 -13.65 16.67
N LEU A 270 -5.02 -12.46 16.65
CA LEU A 270 -4.14 -12.01 15.56
C LEU A 270 -3.01 -13.01 15.34
N ASN A 271 -2.28 -13.39 16.39
CA ASN A 271 -1.18 -14.37 16.28
C ASN A 271 -1.63 -15.71 15.68
N LEU A 272 -2.83 -16.19 16.03
CA LEU A 272 -3.36 -17.45 15.49
C LEU A 272 -3.68 -17.32 14.00
N PHE A 273 -4.37 -16.27 13.59
CA PHE A 273 -4.73 -16.05 12.18
C PHE A 273 -3.52 -15.69 11.30
N ASP A 274 -2.61 -14.88 11.83
CA ASP A 274 -1.35 -14.50 11.19
C ASP A 274 -0.43 -15.73 10.97
N SER A 275 -0.56 -16.77 11.81
CA SER A 275 0.10 -18.08 11.60
C SER A 275 -0.60 -18.99 10.58
N GLY A 276 -1.67 -18.51 9.94
CA GLY A 276 -2.41 -19.23 8.89
C GLY A 276 -3.48 -20.19 9.39
N GLN A 277 -3.90 -20.10 10.67
CA GLN A 277 -5.00 -20.93 11.17
C GLN A 277 -6.35 -20.53 10.55
N SER A 278 -7.18 -21.51 10.24
CA SER A 278 -8.53 -21.27 9.76
C SER A 278 -9.47 -20.85 10.89
N MET A 279 -10.55 -20.16 10.55
CA MET A 279 -11.55 -19.74 11.53
C MET A 279 -12.16 -20.91 12.29
N LEU A 280 -12.39 -22.06 11.64
CA LEU A 280 -12.78 -23.29 12.31
C LEU A 280 -11.75 -23.81 13.32
N GLN A 281 -10.45 -23.76 13.00
CA GLN A 281 -9.39 -24.18 13.92
C GLN A 281 -9.36 -23.28 15.16
N VAL A 282 -9.44 -21.97 14.97
CA VAL A 282 -9.47 -21.01 16.09
C VAL A 282 -10.77 -21.14 16.88
N ALA A 283 -11.92 -21.32 16.22
CA ALA A 283 -13.20 -21.58 16.89
C ALA A 283 -13.14 -22.84 17.78
N GLN A 284 -12.45 -23.89 17.33
CA GLN A 284 -12.24 -25.10 18.13
C GLN A 284 -11.40 -24.85 19.38
N LEU A 285 -10.38 -23.99 19.30
CA LEU A 285 -9.62 -23.54 20.47
C LEU A 285 -10.49 -22.73 21.42
N VAL A 286 -11.29 -21.81 20.89
CA VAL A 286 -12.19 -20.95 21.67
C VAL A 286 -13.23 -21.78 22.43
N VAL A 287 -13.85 -22.80 21.82
CA VAL A 287 -14.76 -23.72 22.53
C VAL A 287 -14.07 -24.39 23.74
N GLY A 288 -12.79 -24.75 23.60
CA GLY A 288 -11.98 -25.26 24.71
C GLY A 288 -11.77 -24.23 25.82
N VAL A 289 -11.52 -22.96 25.46
CA VAL A 289 -11.39 -21.83 26.40
C VAL A 289 -12.71 -21.57 27.15
N LEU A 290 -13.86 -21.74 26.48
CA LEU A 290 -15.18 -21.66 27.11
C LEU A 290 -15.48 -22.84 28.05
N GLY A 291 -14.54 -23.79 28.18
CA GLY A 291 -14.65 -24.92 29.11
C GLY A 291 -15.43 -26.11 28.55
N ASN A 292 -15.56 -26.23 27.22
CA ASN A 292 -16.34 -27.27 26.54
C ASN A 292 -17.77 -27.41 27.12
N PRO A 293 -18.59 -26.34 27.03
CA PRO A 293 -19.94 -26.33 27.58
C PRO A 293 -20.85 -27.42 26.99
N SER A 294 -21.97 -27.72 27.64
CA SER A 294 -23.03 -28.53 27.02
C SER A 294 -23.59 -27.80 25.78
N ASN A 295 -24.23 -28.54 24.87
CA ASN A 295 -24.82 -27.95 23.66
C ASN A 295 -25.85 -26.86 23.98
N ASP A 296 -26.72 -27.09 24.96
CA ASP A 296 -27.69 -26.09 25.44
C ASP A 296 -26.98 -24.81 25.94
N ALA A 297 -26.01 -24.96 26.85
CA ALA A 297 -25.28 -23.82 27.41
C ALA A 297 -24.46 -23.06 26.36
N PHE A 298 -23.89 -23.79 25.39
CA PHE A 298 -23.17 -23.21 24.27
C PHE A 298 -24.10 -22.37 23.38
N VAL A 299 -25.25 -22.92 23.01
CA VAL A 299 -26.24 -22.23 22.15
C VAL A 299 -26.77 -20.98 22.85
N ASP A 300 -27.15 -21.07 24.13
CA ASP A 300 -27.62 -19.93 24.90
C ASP A 300 -26.57 -18.81 24.98
N LEU A 301 -25.32 -19.16 25.27
CA LEU A 301 -24.21 -18.21 25.36
C LEU A 301 -23.96 -17.51 24.02
N VAL A 302 -23.71 -18.27 22.96
CA VAL A 302 -23.35 -17.70 21.65
C VAL A 302 -24.52 -16.91 21.07
N TYR A 303 -25.75 -17.38 21.23
CA TYR A 303 -26.93 -16.64 20.77
C TYR A 303 -27.09 -15.32 21.53
N GLN A 304 -26.95 -15.33 22.86
CA GLN A 304 -26.99 -14.10 23.67
C GLN A 304 -25.91 -13.10 23.25
N ASN A 305 -24.70 -13.57 22.96
CA ASN A 305 -23.59 -12.71 22.56
C ASN A 305 -23.78 -12.12 21.17
N VAL A 306 -24.25 -12.92 20.20
CA VAL A 306 -24.46 -12.48 18.82
C VAL A 306 -25.70 -11.60 18.68
N VAL A 307 -26.82 -12.00 19.29
CA VAL A 307 -28.14 -11.36 19.11
C VAL A 307 -28.41 -10.28 20.17
N GLY A 308 -27.71 -10.32 21.31
CA GLY A 308 -27.93 -9.40 22.43
C GLY A 308 -29.10 -9.77 23.34
N SER A 309 -29.75 -10.93 23.12
CA SER A 309 -30.83 -11.44 23.97
C SER A 309 -30.88 -12.96 23.95
N ALA A 310 -31.50 -13.57 24.96
CA ALA A 310 -31.65 -15.01 25.06
C ALA A 310 -32.49 -15.56 23.90
N PRO A 311 -32.19 -16.76 23.39
CA PRO A 311 -32.94 -17.36 22.30
C PRO A 311 -34.39 -17.65 22.70
N SER A 312 -35.30 -17.59 21.72
CA SER A 312 -36.63 -18.17 21.90
C SER A 312 -36.52 -19.70 22.08
N PRO A 313 -37.51 -20.37 22.72
CA PRO A 313 -37.49 -21.83 22.82
C PRO A 313 -37.38 -22.55 21.47
N ALA A 314 -37.94 -21.95 20.41
CA ALA A 314 -37.85 -22.52 19.06
C ALA A 314 -36.43 -22.41 18.49
N ASP A 315 -35.79 -21.24 18.62
CA ASP A 315 -34.42 -21.01 18.15
C ASP A 315 -33.42 -21.88 18.93
N HIS A 316 -33.54 -21.91 20.26
CA HIS A 316 -32.71 -22.78 21.11
C HIS A 316 -32.78 -24.24 20.64
N ASN A 317 -33.99 -24.79 20.53
CA ASN A 317 -34.17 -26.18 20.11
C ASN A 317 -33.66 -26.44 18.69
N PHE A 318 -33.80 -25.47 17.79
CA PHE A 318 -33.25 -25.58 16.44
C PHE A 318 -31.73 -25.68 16.47
N TYR A 319 -31.03 -24.75 17.12
CA TYR A 319 -29.57 -24.74 17.15
C TYR A 319 -28.97 -25.89 17.96
N VAL A 320 -29.59 -26.28 19.09
CA VAL A 320 -29.17 -27.49 19.84
C VAL A 320 -29.37 -28.73 18.97
N GLY A 321 -30.46 -28.80 18.21
CA GLY A 321 -30.73 -29.87 17.26
C GLY A 321 -29.63 -30.05 16.21
N LEU A 322 -28.99 -28.97 15.76
CA LEU A 322 -27.86 -29.02 14.82
C LEU A 322 -26.61 -29.70 15.43
N LEU A 323 -26.46 -29.62 16.76
CA LEU A 323 -25.34 -30.21 17.50
C LEU A 323 -25.60 -31.67 17.92
N THR A 324 -26.85 -32.16 17.82
CA THR A 324 -27.24 -33.52 18.22
C THR A 324 -27.67 -34.38 17.03
N GLY A 325 -26.84 -35.33 16.56
CA GLY A 325 -27.26 -36.30 15.54
C GLY A 325 -26.20 -37.27 15.02
N SER A 326 -26.54 -38.56 14.94
CA SER A 326 -25.71 -39.64 14.37
C SER A 326 -25.74 -39.61 12.83
N GLY A 327 -24.83 -38.87 12.21
CA GLY A 327 -24.62 -38.89 10.75
C GLY A 327 -24.22 -37.57 10.08
N GLY A 328 -24.15 -36.48 10.85
CA GLY A 328 -23.74 -35.16 10.37
C GLY A 328 -24.04 -34.07 11.39
N SER A 329 -23.57 -34.28 12.63
CA SER A 329 -23.65 -33.38 13.77
C SER A 329 -22.67 -32.23 13.61
N MET A 330 -23.14 -31.00 13.52
CA MET A 330 -22.23 -29.86 13.59
C MET A 330 -21.47 -29.90 14.92
N THR A 331 -20.19 -29.57 14.91
CA THR A 331 -19.47 -29.31 16.15
C THR A 331 -19.84 -27.93 16.68
N GLN A 332 -19.63 -27.71 17.98
CA GLN A 332 -19.75 -26.36 18.55
C GLN A 332 -18.83 -25.36 17.83
N ALA A 333 -17.64 -25.78 17.39
CA ALA A 333 -16.73 -24.95 16.64
C ALA A 333 -17.30 -24.53 15.27
N GLN A 334 -17.95 -25.45 14.55
CA GLN A 334 -18.64 -25.14 13.29
C GLN A 334 -19.80 -24.18 13.51
N LEU A 335 -20.57 -24.37 14.58
CA LEU A 335 -21.67 -23.46 14.91
C LEU A 335 -21.16 -22.08 15.34
N LEU A 336 -20.05 -22.01 16.08
CA LEU A 336 -19.39 -20.75 16.45
C LEU A 336 -18.89 -19.99 15.22
N GLU A 337 -18.25 -20.69 14.27
CA GLU A 337 -17.78 -20.09 13.02
C GLU A 337 -18.92 -19.48 12.20
N ILE A 338 -20.07 -20.18 12.12
CA ILE A 338 -21.27 -19.64 11.47
C ILE A 338 -21.80 -18.42 12.22
N ALA A 339 -21.92 -18.51 13.55
CA ALA A 339 -22.42 -17.42 14.37
C ALA A 339 -21.54 -16.17 14.27
N ALA A 340 -20.21 -16.34 14.31
CA ALA A 340 -19.22 -15.29 14.20
C ALA A 340 -19.27 -14.56 12.85
N ASN A 341 -19.57 -15.28 11.77
CA ASN A 341 -19.69 -14.70 10.42
C ASN A 341 -21.10 -14.17 10.08
N SER A 342 -22.05 -14.21 11.01
CA SER A 342 -23.39 -13.68 10.76
C SER A 342 -23.41 -12.16 10.67
N ASP A 343 -24.31 -11.62 9.84
CA ASP A 343 -24.55 -10.17 9.73
C ASP A 343 -25.02 -9.56 11.05
N ILE A 344 -25.74 -10.36 11.86
CA ILE A 344 -26.18 -9.97 13.20
C ILE A 344 -24.96 -9.72 14.09
N ASN A 345 -23.98 -10.64 14.10
CA ASN A 345 -22.75 -10.46 14.87
C ASN A 345 -21.94 -9.26 14.35
N ALA A 346 -21.79 -9.12 13.03
CA ALA A 346 -21.07 -8.00 12.42
C ALA A 346 -21.68 -6.64 12.81
N THR A 347 -23.00 -6.57 12.92
CA THR A 347 -23.73 -5.39 13.41
C THR A 347 -23.50 -5.19 14.90
N ASN A 348 -23.64 -6.26 15.70
CA ASN A 348 -23.51 -6.23 17.15
C ASN A 348 -22.12 -5.77 17.62
N ILE A 349 -21.05 -6.24 16.97
CA ILE A 349 -19.67 -5.81 17.28
C ILE A 349 -19.29 -4.46 16.66
N ASN A 350 -20.21 -3.82 15.93
CA ASN A 350 -19.95 -2.61 15.16
C ASN A 350 -18.72 -2.76 14.23
N LEU A 351 -18.67 -3.84 13.43
CA LEU A 351 -17.52 -4.14 12.57
C LEU A 351 -17.18 -3.00 11.62
N VAL A 352 -18.20 -2.29 11.10
CA VAL A 352 -18.01 -1.11 10.25
C VAL A 352 -17.28 0.02 10.99
N GLY A 353 -17.59 0.24 12.26
CA GLY A 353 -16.88 1.21 13.09
C GLY A 353 -15.44 0.78 13.40
N LEU A 354 -15.23 -0.51 13.66
CA LEU A 354 -13.89 -1.06 13.84
C LEU A 354 -13.05 -0.94 12.55
N GLN A 355 -13.64 -1.18 11.38
CA GLN A 355 -12.95 -0.98 10.09
C GLN A 355 -12.49 0.46 9.85
N GLN A 356 -13.12 1.45 10.49
CA GLN A 356 -12.70 2.86 10.40
C GLN A 356 -11.63 3.23 11.44
N THR A 357 -11.59 2.54 12.57
CA THR A 357 -10.78 2.93 13.74
C THR A 357 -9.62 1.98 14.01
N GLY A 358 -9.67 0.78 13.46
CA GLY A 358 -8.85 -0.37 13.82
C GLY A 358 -9.28 -1.00 15.15
N VAL A 359 -8.57 -2.04 15.55
CA VAL A 359 -8.73 -2.71 16.85
C VAL A 359 -7.40 -2.72 17.61
N GLU A 360 -7.45 -2.34 18.89
CA GLU A 360 -6.28 -2.32 19.76
C GLU A 360 -5.84 -3.74 20.14
N PHE A 361 -4.53 -3.97 20.22
CA PHE A 361 -3.95 -5.23 20.68
C PHE A 361 -2.63 -4.98 21.44
N ILE A 362 -2.20 -5.97 22.24
CA ILE A 362 -0.93 -5.93 22.98
C ILE A 362 -0.03 -7.13 22.70
#